data_AF-A0A1F2TCV7-F1
#
_entry.id   AF-A0A1F2TCV7-F1
#
_cell.length_a   1.000
_cell.length_b   1.000
_cell.length_c   1.000
_cell.angle_alpha   90.00
_cell.angle_beta   90.00
_cell.angle_gamma   90.00
#
_symmetry.space_group_name_H-M   'P 1'
#
loop_
_entity.id
_entity.type
_entity.pdbx_description
1 polymer ?
#
loop_
_entity_poly.entity_id
_entity_poly.type
_entity_poly.pdbx_seq_one_letter_code
_entity_poly.pdbx_strand_id
1 'polypeptide(L)'
;MTGTLAGEVLLPGVYCVDAVAKTGTLTLDAGTAGASAVWIFLVDGALTGTNFNVVMINGGDPCNVYWRTGLNAGATLTTTNFLGTILSGAAITVTATNGTFQGDLFATTAVTLTLTNSTVTACQLTGGHGNVHGKCNQGVGNGPEDCDPGNSNQGDPSRSNDELGGTPGNPGRKGGNGK
;
A
#
# COMPACT_ATOMS: atom_id res chain seq x y z
N MET A 1 16.26 11.19 -15.96
CA MET A 1 17.27 11.03 -14.90
C MET A 1 17.86 9.63 -15.01
N THR A 2 19.16 9.50 -14.81
CA THR A 2 19.86 8.22 -14.95
C THR A 2 20.65 7.92 -13.69
N GLY A 3 20.87 6.64 -13.42
CA GLY A 3 21.69 6.19 -12.30
C GLY A 3 20.92 5.88 -11.03
N THR A 4 21.65 5.86 -9.92
CA THR A 4 21.22 5.25 -8.66
C THR A 4 20.26 6.09 -7.82
N LEU A 5 20.14 7.39 -8.13
CA LEU A 5 19.48 8.43 -7.33
C LEU A 5 20.13 8.71 -5.97
N ALA A 6 21.31 8.15 -5.70
CA ALA A 6 22.04 8.40 -4.47
C ALA A 6 22.50 9.86 -4.38
N GLY A 7 22.13 10.56 -3.31
CA GLY A 7 22.51 11.94 -3.06
C GLY A 7 21.64 12.97 -3.78
N GLU A 8 20.65 12.54 -4.56
CA GLU A 8 19.72 13.44 -5.24
C GLU A 8 18.75 14.10 -4.24
N VAL A 9 18.41 15.36 -4.50
CA VAL A 9 17.40 16.12 -3.77
C VAL A 9 16.39 16.65 -4.78
N LEU A 10 15.16 16.15 -4.71
CA LEU A 10 14.14 16.40 -5.73
C LEU A 10 12.97 17.18 -5.17
N LEU A 11 12.70 18.34 -5.78
CA LEU A 11 11.47 19.09 -5.59
C LEU A 11 10.26 18.34 -6.17
N PRO A 12 9.01 18.76 -5.88
CA PRO A 12 7.83 18.08 -6.41
C PRO A 12 7.79 18.11 -7.93
N GLY A 13 7.40 17.01 -8.58
CA GLY A 13 7.39 16.93 -10.04
C GLY A 13 7.28 15.52 -10.61
N VAL A 14 7.43 15.44 -11.94
CA VAL A 14 7.41 14.20 -12.71
C VAL A 14 8.81 13.90 -13.23
N TYR A 15 9.30 12.69 -12.97
CA TYR A 15 10.67 12.29 -13.25
C TYR A 15 10.69 11.00 -14.06
N CYS A 16 11.19 11.06 -15.30
CA CYS A 16 11.55 9.85 -16.04
C CYS A 16 12.87 9.31 -15.50
N VAL A 17 12.90 8.05 -15.08
CA VAL A 17 14.07 7.42 -14.46
C VAL A 17 14.43 6.16 -15.24
N ASP A 18 15.72 5.93 -15.48
CA ASP A 18 16.16 4.66 -16.06
C ASP A 18 15.97 3.47 -15.10
N ALA A 19 16.07 2.25 -15.62
CA ALA A 19 16.01 1.02 -14.84
C ALA A 19 17.33 0.65 -14.11
N VAL A 20 18.30 1.56 -14.04
CA VAL A 20 19.52 1.33 -13.24
C VAL A 20 19.09 1.11 -11.79
N ALA A 21 19.66 0.10 -11.13
CA ALA A 21 19.31 -0.23 -9.75
C ALA A 21 19.54 0.96 -8.82
N LYS A 22 18.52 1.27 -8.02
CA LYS A 22 18.52 2.38 -7.07
C LYS A 22 19.24 1.97 -5.80
N THR A 23 20.00 2.90 -5.23
CA THR A 23 20.74 2.68 -3.98
C THR A 23 21.07 4.01 -3.32
N GLY A 24 21.55 3.97 -2.07
CA GLY A 24 21.84 5.17 -1.29
C GLY A 24 20.56 5.92 -0.92
N THR A 25 20.69 7.22 -0.65
CA THR A 25 19.57 8.05 -0.17
C THR A 25 19.10 9.02 -1.25
N LEU A 26 17.81 8.98 -1.55
CA LEU A 26 17.08 10.00 -2.31
C LEU A 26 16.30 10.88 -1.32
N THR A 27 16.45 12.20 -1.43
CA THR A 27 15.68 13.17 -0.64
C THR A 27 14.56 13.79 -1.47
N LEU A 28 13.32 13.69 -1.00
CA LEU A 28 12.17 14.39 -1.55
C LEU A 28 11.93 15.65 -0.73
N ASP A 29 12.14 16.81 -1.37
CA ASP A 29 11.98 18.10 -0.72
C ASP A 29 10.64 18.72 -1.09
N ALA A 30 9.70 18.71 -0.16
CA ALA A 30 8.36 19.27 -0.37
C ALA A 30 8.36 20.80 -0.59
N GLY A 31 9.46 21.47 -0.23
CA GLY A 31 9.61 22.92 -0.31
C GLY A 31 8.43 23.65 0.35
N THR A 32 7.90 24.65 -0.35
CA THR A 32 6.73 25.40 0.12
C THR A 32 5.40 24.69 -0.12
N ALA A 33 5.38 23.60 -0.88
CA ALA A 33 4.16 22.83 -1.16
C ALA A 33 3.75 21.92 0.02
N GLY A 34 4.70 21.59 0.91
CA GLY A 34 4.45 20.82 2.13
C GLY A 34 3.68 19.52 1.82
N ALA A 35 2.63 19.24 2.60
CA ALA A 35 1.83 18.02 2.45
C ALA A 35 1.13 17.89 1.07
N SER A 36 0.96 18.99 0.32
CA SER A 36 0.38 18.96 -1.03
C SER A 36 1.42 18.68 -2.13
N ALA A 37 2.69 18.52 -1.79
CA ALA A 37 3.75 18.17 -2.74
C ALA A 37 3.52 16.77 -3.33
N VAL A 38 3.71 16.63 -4.64
CA VAL A 38 3.53 15.37 -5.38
C VAL A 38 4.79 15.00 -6.17
N TRP A 39 5.15 13.73 -6.13
CA TRP A 39 6.23 13.16 -6.95
C TRP A 39 5.72 11.97 -7.77
N ILE A 40 6.03 11.97 -9.06
CA ILE A 40 5.72 10.85 -9.95
C ILE A 40 7.00 10.40 -10.64
N PHE A 41 7.45 9.20 -10.33
CA PHE A 41 8.58 8.54 -10.97
C PHE A 41 8.08 7.58 -12.04
N LEU A 42 8.43 7.86 -13.29
CA LEU A 42 8.16 7.01 -14.45
C LEU A 42 9.44 6.22 -14.74
N VAL A 43 9.51 4.99 -14.27
CA VAL A 43 10.68 4.13 -14.45
C VAL A 43 10.60 3.43 -15.81
N ASP A 44 11.62 3.64 -16.65
CA ASP A 44 11.74 3.01 -17.96
C ASP A 44 12.24 1.56 -17.81
N GLY A 45 11.35 0.70 -17.31
CA GLY A 45 11.62 -0.70 -17.00
C GLY A 45 11.32 -1.03 -15.55
N ALA A 46 12.14 -1.91 -14.96
CA ALA A 46 11.92 -2.40 -13.61
C ALA A 46 12.43 -1.41 -12.56
N LEU A 47 11.68 -1.27 -11.47
CA LEU A 47 12.16 -0.55 -10.29
C LEU A 47 12.92 -1.53 -9.40
N THR A 48 14.24 -1.48 -9.44
CA THR A 48 15.08 -2.31 -8.57
C THR A 48 15.79 -1.43 -7.56
N GLY A 49 15.85 -1.85 -6.30
CA GLY A 49 16.47 -1.08 -5.23
C GLY A 49 17.12 -1.98 -4.20
N THR A 50 18.37 -1.68 -3.83
CA THR A 50 19.08 -2.36 -2.73
C THR A 50 19.77 -1.34 -1.86
N ASN A 51 19.47 -1.33 -0.56
CA ASN A 51 19.87 -0.25 0.35
C ASN A 51 19.46 1.14 -0.18
N PHE A 52 18.33 1.20 -0.88
CA PHE A 52 17.73 2.43 -1.37
C PHE A 52 16.82 3.04 -0.30
N ASN A 53 17.13 4.26 0.13
CA ASN A 53 16.40 4.97 1.15
C ASN A 53 15.74 6.19 0.52
N VAL A 54 14.43 6.29 0.63
CA VAL A 54 13.69 7.49 0.25
C VAL A 54 13.36 8.22 1.54
N VAL A 55 13.84 9.45 1.67
CA VAL A 55 13.55 10.31 2.80
C VAL A 55 12.82 11.55 2.33
N MET A 56 12.08 12.18 3.22
CA MET A 56 11.28 13.35 2.90
C MET A 56 11.56 14.46 3.90
N ILE A 57 11.67 15.68 3.39
CA ILE A 57 11.88 16.89 4.20
C ILE A 57 10.81 17.94 3.89
N ASN A 58 10.77 18.98 4.72
CA ASN A 58 9.87 20.13 4.55
C ASN A 58 8.36 19.77 4.57
N GLY A 59 8.01 18.70 5.29
CA GLY A 59 6.62 18.40 5.65
C GLY A 59 5.77 17.79 4.54
N GLY A 60 6.39 17.08 3.58
CA GLY A 60 5.65 16.34 2.57
C GLY A 60 4.87 15.14 3.13
N ASP A 61 3.99 14.60 2.29
CA ASP A 61 3.25 13.37 2.56
C ASP A 61 3.78 12.22 1.69
N PRO A 62 4.29 11.12 2.28
CA PRO A 62 4.70 9.91 1.57
C PRO A 62 3.62 9.32 0.67
N CYS A 63 2.34 9.55 0.96
CA CYS A 63 1.20 9.10 0.16
C CYS A 63 1.01 9.87 -1.14
N ASN A 64 1.74 10.96 -1.34
CA ASN A 64 1.79 11.73 -2.59
C ASN A 64 3.04 11.41 -3.43
N VAL A 65 3.68 10.28 -3.17
CA VAL A 65 4.82 9.78 -3.95
C VAL A 65 4.39 8.54 -4.73
N TYR A 66 4.60 8.55 -6.05
CA TYR A 66 4.18 7.47 -6.94
C TYR A 66 5.34 6.96 -7.78
N TRP A 67 5.47 5.64 -7.86
CA TRP A 67 6.48 4.95 -8.64
C TRP A 67 5.80 4.04 -9.64
N ARG A 68 5.87 4.37 -10.93
CA ARG A 68 5.30 3.54 -11.99
C ARG A 68 6.43 2.82 -12.73
N THR A 69 6.38 1.50 -12.77
CA THR A 69 7.30 0.70 -13.59
C THR A 69 6.85 0.66 -15.05
N GLY A 70 7.70 0.15 -15.93
CA GLY A 70 7.33 -0.18 -17.30
C GLY A 70 6.18 -1.19 -17.37
N LEU A 71 5.42 -1.19 -18.47
CA LEU A 71 4.17 -1.94 -18.63
C LEU A 71 4.25 -3.43 -18.29
N ASN A 72 5.40 -4.08 -18.50
CA ASN A 72 5.64 -5.50 -18.20
C ASN A 72 6.84 -5.71 -17.27
N ALA A 73 7.20 -4.68 -16.51
CA ALA A 73 8.36 -4.70 -15.64
C ALA A 73 7.94 -4.68 -14.17
N GLY A 74 8.64 -5.47 -13.36
CA GLY A 74 8.34 -5.61 -11.94
C GLY A 74 9.01 -4.56 -11.06
N ALA A 75 8.82 -4.71 -9.75
CA ALA A 75 9.62 -4.02 -8.75
C ALA A 75 10.29 -5.02 -7.81
N THR A 76 11.55 -4.79 -7.46
CA THR A 76 12.30 -5.59 -6.48
C THR A 76 13.05 -4.67 -5.54
N LEU A 77 12.63 -4.64 -4.28
CA LEU A 77 13.24 -3.82 -3.24
C LEU A 77 13.85 -4.71 -2.16
N THR A 78 15.10 -4.44 -1.81
CA THR A 78 15.83 -5.15 -0.76
C THR A 78 16.44 -4.16 0.22
N THR A 79 16.17 -4.35 1.51
CA THR A 79 16.75 -3.57 2.64
C THR A 79 16.60 -2.06 2.48
N THR A 80 15.37 -1.60 2.24
CA THR A 80 15.05 -0.20 1.93
C THR A 80 14.15 0.44 3.00
N ASN A 81 14.41 1.70 3.36
CA ASN A 81 13.36 2.58 3.88
C ASN A 81 12.69 3.26 2.69
N PHE A 82 11.45 2.89 2.37
CA PHE A 82 10.81 3.30 1.12
C PHE A 82 9.55 4.12 1.39
N LEU A 83 9.38 5.19 0.61
CA LEU A 83 8.21 6.07 0.63
C LEU A 83 7.52 6.05 -0.73
N GLY A 84 6.21 5.92 -0.71
CA GLY A 84 5.34 6.05 -1.88
C GLY A 84 4.69 4.76 -2.34
N THR A 85 3.72 4.95 -3.23
CA THR A 85 2.92 3.89 -3.84
C THR A 85 3.58 3.38 -5.12
N ILE A 86 3.74 2.06 -5.23
CA ILE A 86 4.29 1.40 -6.42
C ILE A 86 3.15 0.88 -7.29
N LEU A 87 3.14 1.29 -8.55
CA LEU A 87 2.26 0.83 -9.61
C LEU A 87 3.08 0.00 -10.60
N SER A 88 3.07 -1.31 -10.41
CA SER A 88 3.94 -2.24 -11.12
C SER A 88 3.22 -2.96 -12.26
N GLY A 89 3.80 -2.90 -13.46
CA GLY A 89 3.36 -3.65 -14.64
C GLY A 89 3.59 -5.16 -14.56
N ALA A 90 4.36 -5.64 -13.58
CA ALA A 90 4.50 -7.06 -13.27
C ALA A 90 4.55 -7.28 -11.74
N ALA A 91 5.16 -8.38 -11.28
CA ALA A 91 5.22 -8.72 -9.87
C ALA A 91 6.04 -7.70 -9.05
N ILE A 92 5.68 -7.56 -7.77
CA ILE A 92 6.43 -6.80 -6.78
C ILE A 92 7.01 -7.76 -5.75
N THR A 93 8.30 -7.62 -5.46
CA THR A 93 8.96 -8.33 -4.36
C THR A 93 9.64 -7.33 -3.43
N VAL A 94 9.34 -7.41 -2.14
CA VAL A 94 9.99 -6.59 -1.11
C VAL A 94 10.59 -7.51 -0.06
N THR A 95 11.90 -7.36 0.16
CA THR A 95 12.65 -8.07 1.20
C THR A 95 13.25 -7.04 2.15
N ALA A 96 12.81 -7.00 3.41
CA ALA A 96 13.28 -6.01 4.37
C ALA A 96 13.72 -6.66 5.69
N THR A 97 14.83 -6.15 6.22
CA THR A 97 15.33 -6.48 7.56
C THR A 97 15.62 -5.16 8.27
N ASN A 98 14.92 -4.91 9.38
CA ASN A 98 14.94 -3.61 10.09
C ASN A 98 14.61 -2.40 9.19
N GLY A 99 13.73 -2.57 8.20
CA GLY A 99 13.34 -1.51 7.26
C GLY A 99 11.89 -1.06 7.43
N THR A 100 11.54 0.07 6.82
CA THR A 100 10.17 0.58 6.76
C THR A 100 9.69 0.76 5.32
N PHE A 101 8.41 0.51 5.09
CA PHE A 101 7.74 0.83 3.84
C PHE A 101 6.49 1.64 4.16
N GLN A 102 6.37 2.84 3.60
CA GLN A 102 5.19 3.67 3.75
C GLN A 102 4.61 4.03 2.39
N GLY A 103 3.43 3.47 2.08
CA GLY A 103 2.83 3.53 0.77
C GLY A 103 2.00 2.29 0.46
N ASP A 104 1.57 2.16 -0.79
CA ASP A 104 0.84 0.99 -1.27
C ASP A 104 1.60 0.22 -2.37
N LEU A 105 1.25 -1.04 -2.56
CA LEU A 105 1.88 -1.93 -3.54
C LEU A 105 0.82 -2.52 -4.46
N PHE A 106 0.77 -2.04 -5.71
CA PHE A 106 -0.15 -2.52 -6.73
C PHE A 106 0.63 -3.22 -7.84
N ALA A 107 0.40 -4.52 -8.00
CA ALA A 107 1.00 -5.34 -9.05
C ALA A 107 -0.10 -5.91 -9.96
N THR A 108 0.18 -6.03 -11.25
CA THR A 108 -0.70 -6.72 -12.21
C THR A 108 -0.72 -8.24 -12.01
N THR A 109 0.21 -8.79 -11.22
CA THR A 109 0.33 -10.24 -10.99
C THR A 109 0.31 -10.59 -9.51
N ALA A 110 1.42 -10.39 -8.79
CA ALA A 110 1.56 -10.77 -7.38
C ALA A 110 2.43 -9.78 -6.61
N VAL A 111 2.18 -9.68 -5.31
CA VAL A 111 3.01 -8.97 -4.34
C VAL A 111 3.56 -9.99 -3.35
N THR A 112 4.88 -10.03 -3.16
CA THR A 112 5.55 -10.89 -2.17
C THR A 112 6.33 -10.02 -1.19
N LEU A 113 6.05 -10.20 0.10
CA LEU A 113 6.72 -9.52 1.19
C LEU A 113 7.49 -10.53 2.05
N THR A 114 8.77 -10.28 2.26
CA THR A 114 9.63 -11.03 3.18
C THR A 114 10.22 -10.06 4.19
N LEU A 115 9.66 -10.04 5.39
CA LEU A 115 9.93 -8.99 6.38
C LEU A 115 10.51 -9.60 7.66
N THR A 116 11.57 -9.00 8.18
CA THR A 116 12.14 -9.33 9.48
C THR A 116 12.31 -8.03 10.27
N ASN A 117 11.67 -7.91 11.43
CA ASN A 117 11.68 -6.69 12.26
C ASN A 117 11.39 -5.41 11.44
N SER A 118 10.49 -5.50 10.47
CA SER A 118 10.21 -4.41 9.51
C SER A 118 8.73 -4.06 9.55
N THR A 119 8.40 -2.83 9.18
CA THR A 119 7.02 -2.34 9.17
C THR A 119 6.59 -1.96 7.76
N VAL A 120 5.31 -2.21 7.45
CA VAL A 120 4.65 -1.74 6.24
C VAL A 120 3.43 -0.94 6.68
N THR A 121 3.32 0.30 6.24
CA THR A 121 2.22 1.20 6.57
C THR A 121 1.59 1.66 5.27
N ALA A 122 0.36 1.21 5.02
CA ALA A 122 -0.42 1.60 3.86
C ALA A 122 -0.81 3.07 3.91
N CYS A 123 -1.03 3.66 2.74
CA CYS A 123 -1.61 4.99 2.66
C CYS A 123 -3.11 4.91 2.94
N GLN A 124 -3.53 5.62 3.99
CA GLN A 124 -4.95 5.69 4.32
C GLN A 124 -5.61 6.69 3.38
N LEU A 125 -6.74 6.32 2.78
CA LEU A 125 -7.59 7.29 2.13
C LEU A 125 -8.07 8.27 3.22
N THR A 126 -7.90 9.59 2.98
CA THR A 126 -8.42 10.64 3.86
C THR A 126 -9.95 10.61 3.82
N GLY A 127 -10.49 9.74 4.64
CA GLY A 127 -11.88 9.37 4.77
C GLY A 127 -11.90 8.36 5.90
N GLY A 128 -11.48 8.82 7.09
CA GLY A 128 -11.47 7.99 8.26
C GLY A 128 -12.81 7.30 8.38
N HIS A 129 -12.79 5.98 8.53
CA HIS A 129 -13.91 5.31 9.17
C HIS A 129 -14.02 5.99 10.54
N GLY A 130 -14.96 6.92 10.65
CA GLY A 130 -15.24 7.61 11.91
C GLY A 130 -15.42 6.55 12.96
N ASN A 131 -14.66 6.66 14.06
CA ASN A 131 -14.67 5.78 15.21
C ASN A 131 -14.95 4.31 14.85
N VAL A 132 -13.90 3.53 14.60
CA VAL A 132 -14.05 2.06 14.60
C VAL A 132 -14.71 1.68 15.93
N HIS A 133 -16.01 1.38 15.90
CA HIS A 133 -16.68 0.78 17.03
C HIS A 133 -15.87 -0.49 17.32
N GLY A 134 -15.37 -0.65 18.55
CA GLY A 134 -14.39 -1.69 18.93
C GLY A 134 -14.85 -3.15 18.80
N LYS A 135 -15.87 -3.40 17.97
CA LYS A 135 -16.52 -4.65 17.67
C LYS A 135 -16.67 -4.80 16.15
N CYS A 136 -15.59 -4.78 15.37
CA CYS A 136 -15.66 -5.25 13.97
C CYS A 136 -14.39 -6.03 13.66
N ASN A 137 -14.43 -7.36 13.75
CA ASN A 137 -13.35 -8.21 13.24
C ASN A 137 -13.66 -8.53 11.76
N GLN A 138 -12.98 -7.84 10.86
CA GLN A 138 -13.23 -7.93 9.41
C GLN A 138 -12.65 -9.21 8.79
N GLY A 139 -13.19 -10.37 9.16
CA GLY A 139 -13.01 -11.61 8.41
C GLY A 139 -13.64 -11.53 7.02
N VAL A 140 -13.12 -12.32 6.07
CA VAL A 140 -13.53 -12.30 4.65
C VAL A 140 -15.03 -12.52 4.47
N GLY A 141 -15.72 -11.44 4.11
CA GLY A 141 -17.11 -11.46 3.64
C GLY A 141 -18.05 -10.66 4.53
N ASN A 142 -18.17 -9.37 4.26
CA ASN A 142 -19.41 -8.69 3.89
C ASN A 142 -19.09 -7.19 3.71
N GLY A 143 -19.71 -6.58 2.69
CA GLY A 143 -19.58 -5.16 2.40
C GLY A 143 -20.20 -4.29 3.49
N PRO A 144 -20.33 -2.97 3.24
CA PRO A 144 -20.65 -1.98 4.26
C PRO A 144 -22.07 -2.19 4.82
N GLU A 145 -22.13 -2.91 5.94
CA GLU A 145 -23.20 -2.94 6.91
C GLU A 145 -22.52 -2.52 8.22
N ASP A 146 -23.10 -1.58 8.96
CA ASP A 146 -22.56 -1.02 10.21
C ASP A 146 -22.37 -2.10 11.30
N CYS A 147 -21.26 -2.84 11.21
CA CYS A 147 -20.64 -3.67 12.24
C CYS A 147 -21.59 -4.37 13.24
N ASP A 148 -22.04 -5.57 12.90
CA ASP A 148 -22.60 -6.52 13.87
C ASP A 148 -21.76 -7.81 13.87
N PRO A 149 -20.73 -7.94 14.73
CA PRO A 149 -20.17 -9.24 15.03
C PRO A 149 -21.01 -9.85 16.15
N GLY A 150 -21.74 -10.93 15.87
CA GLY A 150 -22.33 -11.73 16.93
C GLY A 150 -23.85 -11.83 16.95
N ASN A 151 -24.58 -10.94 16.27
CA ASN A 151 -26.02 -10.81 16.55
C ASN A 151 -26.91 -10.57 15.34
N SER A 152 -26.41 -10.85 14.13
CA SER A 152 -27.15 -10.73 12.86
C SER A 152 -28.40 -11.61 12.83
N ASN A 153 -28.45 -12.61 13.72
CA ASN A 153 -29.54 -13.54 13.89
C ASN A 153 -30.66 -13.07 14.85
N GLN A 154 -30.54 -11.89 15.46
CA GLN A 154 -31.45 -11.37 16.50
C GLN A 154 -31.73 -12.36 17.65
N GLY A 155 -30.75 -13.20 18.01
CA GLY A 155 -30.87 -14.20 19.08
C GLY A 155 -31.40 -15.57 18.64
N ASP A 156 -31.50 -15.84 17.33
CA ASP A 156 -31.93 -17.14 16.79
C ASP A 156 -30.77 -17.88 16.09
N PRO A 157 -30.20 -18.94 16.70
CA PRO A 157 -29.05 -19.68 16.17
C PRO A 157 -29.25 -20.32 14.78
N SER A 158 -30.47 -20.35 14.24
CA SER A 158 -30.77 -20.94 12.93
C SER A 158 -30.67 -19.95 11.75
N ARG A 159 -30.52 -18.65 12.01
CA ARG A 159 -30.67 -17.59 11.00
C ARG A 159 -29.37 -17.11 10.36
N SER A 160 -28.21 -17.42 10.94
CA SER A 160 -26.90 -17.13 10.35
C SER A 160 -25.89 -18.22 10.74
N ASN A 161 -24.94 -18.51 9.84
CA ASN A 161 -23.95 -19.58 10.01
C ASN A 161 -22.53 -19.03 10.26
N ASP A 162 -22.42 -17.73 10.52
CA ASP A 162 -21.19 -16.98 10.81
C ASP A 162 -20.79 -17.05 12.30
N GLU A 163 -21.68 -17.50 13.19
CA GLU A 163 -21.48 -17.42 14.65
C GLU A 163 -20.82 -18.64 15.32
N LEU A 164 -20.49 -19.70 14.59
CA LEU A 164 -19.95 -20.95 15.17
C LEU A 164 -18.57 -21.35 14.63
N GLY A 165 -17.80 -20.40 14.07
CA GLY A 165 -16.47 -20.69 13.54
C GLY A 165 -16.46 -21.77 12.45
N GLY A 166 -17.61 -22.00 11.82
CA GLY A 166 -17.77 -22.96 10.74
C GLY A 166 -17.18 -22.41 9.44
N THR A 167 -16.63 -23.31 8.62
CA THR A 167 -16.17 -23.05 7.25
C THR A 167 -17.12 -22.09 6.52
N PRO A 168 -16.63 -21.02 5.87
CA PRO A 168 -17.48 -20.05 5.18
C PRO A 168 -18.46 -20.76 4.25
N GLY A 169 -19.76 -20.57 4.49
CA GLY A 169 -20.80 -21.08 3.61
C GLY A 169 -20.81 -20.33 2.28
N ASN A 170 -21.41 -20.95 1.25
CA ASN A 170 -21.62 -20.27 -0.04
C ASN A 170 -22.35 -18.93 0.17
N PRO A 171 -21.98 -17.87 -0.59
CA PRO A 171 -22.53 -16.54 -0.39
C PRO A 171 -24.07 -16.55 -0.34
N GLY A 172 -24.61 -15.92 0.71
CA GLY A 172 -26.05 -15.75 0.89
C GLY A 172 -26.71 -15.10 -0.34
N ARG A 173 -27.95 -15.51 -0.60
CA ARG A 173 -28.75 -15.17 -1.78
C ARG A 173 -28.91 -13.64 -1.94
N LYS A 174 -28.58 -13.09 -3.12
CA LYS A 174 -28.87 -11.69 -3.49
C LYS A 174 -30.38 -11.44 -3.46
N GLY A 175 -30.82 -10.57 -2.55
CA GLY A 175 -32.17 -10.00 -2.56
C GLY A 175 -32.77 -9.91 -1.16
N GLY A 176 -32.79 -8.71 -0.61
CA GLY A 176 -33.61 -8.39 0.57
C GLY A 176 -35.09 -8.49 0.21
N ASN A 177 -35.87 -9.13 1.07
CA ASN A 177 -37.32 -9.01 1.03
C ASN A 177 -37.70 -7.84 1.92
N GLY A 178 -38.20 -6.77 1.31
CA GLY A 178 -38.80 -5.66 2.02
C GLY A 178 -40.00 -6.09 2.85
N LYS A 179 -40.14 -5.50 4.03
CA LYS A 179 -41.13 -4.47 4.34
C LYS A 179 -40.59 -3.60 5.46
#